data_AF-A0AB39KU22-F1
#
_entry.id   AF-A0AB39KU22-F1
#
_cell.length_a   1.000
_cell.length_b   1.000
_cell.length_c   1.000
_cell.angle_alpha   90.00
_cell.angle_beta   90.00
_cell.angle_gamma   90.00
#
_symmetry.space_group_name_H-M   'P 1'
#
loop_
_entity.id
_entity.type
_entity.pdbx_description
1 polymer ?
#
loop_
_entity_poly.entity_id
_entity_poly.type
_entity_poly.pdbx_seq_one_letter_code
_entity_poly.pdbx_strand_id
1 'polypeptide(L)'
;MHRLAWIGAALLLAACNDTPPHDAGASQATSSPVTAAHAPTSAPSVAVTPRYVGRWAAAKTACGHEVWRFEDRSLSTAGEVGCSFKEVREALSGYDISVYCQAEGQAADGDLRLRFKDAAEGMTVEGGPYAWRANLIYCGR
;
A
#
# COMPACT_ATOMS: atom_id res chain seq x y z
N MET A 1 42.73 -13.12 -2.76
CA MET A 1 43.10 -13.63 -4.10
C MET A 1 42.49 -15.01 -4.28
N HIS A 2 41.26 -15.14 -4.81
CA HIS A 2 40.76 -16.38 -5.41
C HIS A 2 39.68 -15.98 -6.41
N ARG A 3 40.07 -16.00 -7.70
CA ARG A 3 39.18 -15.83 -8.85
C ARG A 3 38.60 -17.21 -9.16
N LEU A 4 37.28 -17.39 -9.10
CA LEU A 4 36.62 -18.44 -9.85
C LEU A 4 35.61 -17.79 -10.80
N ALA A 5 36.03 -17.78 -12.06
CA ALA A 5 35.20 -17.52 -13.21
C ALA A 5 34.27 -18.72 -13.44
N TRP A 6 32.97 -18.46 -13.60
CA TRP A 6 32.03 -19.40 -14.20
C TRP A 6 31.43 -18.77 -15.46
N ILE A 7 31.84 -19.35 -16.58
CA ILE A 7 31.25 -19.29 -17.93
C ILE A 7 29.95 -20.12 -17.81
N GLY A 8 28.76 -19.66 -18.15
CA GLY A 8 28.31 -19.20 -19.47
C GLY A 8 27.41 -20.29 -20.08
N ALA A 9 26.12 -20.01 -20.26
CA ALA A 9 25.26 -20.73 -21.20
C ALA A 9 24.10 -19.80 -21.63
N ALA A 10 24.06 -19.50 -22.93
CA ALA A 10 23.06 -18.72 -23.62
C ALA A 10 22.02 -19.61 -24.31
N LEU A 11 20.93 -18.99 -24.75
CA LEU A 11 19.85 -19.45 -25.65
C LEU A 11 18.78 -20.34 -24.98
N LEU A 12 17.49 -20.00 -25.05
CA LEU A 12 16.71 -19.96 -26.29
C LEU A 12 15.57 -18.92 -26.23
N LEU A 13 15.45 -18.16 -27.32
CA LEU A 13 14.25 -17.41 -27.70
C LEU A 13 13.12 -18.40 -28.03
N ALA A 14 11.98 -18.27 -27.35
CA ALA A 14 10.70 -18.74 -27.87
C ALA A 14 9.94 -17.50 -28.39
N ALA A 15 9.90 -17.38 -29.72
CA ALA A 15 9.04 -16.48 -30.45
C ALA A 15 7.77 -17.23 -30.91
N CYS A 16 6.74 -16.44 -31.28
CA CYS A 16 5.44 -16.83 -31.90
C CYS A 16 4.43 -17.37 -30.87
N ASN A 17 3.13 -17.07 -30.88
CA ASN A 17 2.17 -16.43 -31.80
C ASN A 17 0.95 -16.12 -30.87
N ASP A 18 -0.01 -15.22 -31.09
CA ASP A 18 -0.88 -15.08 -32.25
C ASP A 18 -1.76 -13.85 -31.93
N THR A 19 -1.77 -12.83 -32.78
CA THR A 19 -2.67 -11.69 -32.66
C THR A 19 -3.87 -11.94 -33.58
N PRO A 20 -5.09 -12.15 -33.05
CA PRO A 20 -6.26 -12.24 -33.90
C PRO A 20 -6.63 -10.86 -34.47
N PRO A 21 -6.95 -10.75 -35.78
CA PRO A 21 -7.51 -9.54 -36.36
C PRO A 21 -9.05 -9.52 -36.23
N HIS A 22 -9.55 -8.30 -36.07
CA HIS A 22 -10.91 -7.81 -36.37
C HIS A 22 -12.12 -8.47 -35.68
N ASP A 23 -12.89 -7.64 -34.97
CA ASP A 23 -14.24 -7.33 -35.42
C ASP A 23 -14.61 -5.88 -35.06
N ALA A 24 -14.68 -5.04 -36.08
CA ALA A 24 -15.33 -3.74 -36.03
C ALA A 24 -16.84 -4.00 -36.10
N GLY A 25 -17.41 -4.42 -34.98
CA GLY A 25 -18.85 -4.56 -34.78
C GLY A 25 -19.48 -3.24 -34.39
N ALA A 26 -19.77 -2.39 -35.37
CA ALA A 26 -20.79 -1.34 -35.20
C ALA A 26 -22.16 -2.03 -35.09
N SER A 27 -22.77 -2.04 -33.91
CA SER A 27 -24.23 -2.11 -33.81
C SER A 27 -24.79 -1.65 -32.47
N GLN A 28 -25.56 -0.57 -32.60
CA GLN A 28 -26.82 -0.30 -31.92
C GLN A 28 -26.73 0.18 -30.46
N ALA A 29 -26.64 1.51 -30.36
CA ALA A 29 -27.23 2.26 -29.27
C ALA A 29 -28.73 1.94 -29.18
N THR A 30 -29.07 0.96 -28.33
CA THR A 30 -30.43 0.78 -27.85
C THR A 30 -30.55 1.60 -26.57
N SER A 31 -31.10 2.80 -26.71
CA SER A 31 -31.46 3.68 -25.61
C SER A 31 -32.53 3.01 -24.76
N SER A 32 -32.10 2.25 -23.75
CA SER A 32 -32.99 1.82 -22.67
C SER A 32 -33.31 3.05 -21.79
N PRO A 33 -34.56 3.24 -21.35
CA PRO A 33 -34.88 4.30 -20.42
C PRO A 33 -34.11 4.05 -19.12
N VAL A 34 -33.15 4.95 -18.83
CA VAL A 34 -32.51 5.06 -17.52
C VAL A 34 -33.63 5.35 -16.52
N THR A 35 -34.08 4.29 -15.84
CA THR A 35 -34.71 4.46 -14.54
C THR A 35 -33.64 5.10 -13.68
N ALA A 36 -33.85 6.37 -13.32
CA ALA A 36 -33.01 7.06 -12.37
C ALA A 36 -33.08 6.29 -11.04
N ALA A 37 -32.16 5.36 -10.87
CA ALA A 37 -31.87 4.77 -9.58
C ALA A 37 -31.49 5.95 -8.68
N HIS A 38 -32.33 6.19 -7.67
CA HIS A 38 -32.04 7.16 -6.64
C HIS A 38 -30.62 6.89 -6.14
N ALA A 39 -29.70 7.84 -6.37
CA ALA A 39 -28.39 7.78 -5.76
C ALA A 39 -28.63 7.64 -4.26
N PRO A 40 -28.05 6.64 -3.58
CA PRO A 40 -28.15 6.57 -2.13
C PRO A 40 -27.60 7.88 -1.60
N THR A 41 -28.45 8.63 -0.90
CA THR A 41 -28.00 9.76 -0.09
C THR A 41 -27.01 9.18 0.91
N SER A 42 -25.72 9.34 0.62
CA SER A 42 -24.65 9.02 1.56
C SER A 42 -24.92 9.84 2.81
N ALA A 43 -25.43 9.17 3.85
CA ALA A 43 -25.49 9.76 5.18
C ALA A 43 -24.09 10.29 5.53
N PRO A 44 -23.97 11.42 6.25
CA PRO A 44 -22.67 11.92 6.67
C PRO A 44 -21.99 10.84 7.50
N SER A 45 -20.95 10.22 6.93
CA SER A 45 -20.07 9.32 7.66
C SER A 45 -19.48 10.12 8.81
N VAL A 46 -19.84 9.76 10.04
CA VAL A 46 -19.11 10.25 11.21
C VAL A 46 -17.66 9.84 10.98
N ALA A 47 -16.76 10.82 10.83
CA ALA A 47 -15.36 10.55 10.54
C ALA A 47 -14.75 9.76 11.71
N VAL A 48 -14.72 8.43 11.57
CA VAL A 48 -14.03 7.55 12.51
C VAL A 48 -12.55 7.68 12.23
N THR A 49 -11.76 8.12 13.22
CA THR A 49 -10.30 8.14 13.10
C THR A 49 -9.80 6.73 12.78
N PRO A 50 -9.03 6.54 11.69
CA PRO A 50 -8.51 5.22 11.34
C PRO A 50 -7.66 4.62 12.46
N ARG A 51 -7.74 3.31 12.67
CA ARG A 51 -7.05 2.62 13.79
C ARG A 51 -5.52 2.74 13.71
N TYR A 52 -4.96 2.94 12.52
CA TYR A 52 -3.51 3.11 12.36
C TYR A 52 -3.00 4.44 12.90
N VAL A 53 -3.86 5.43 13.13
CA VAL A 53 -3.44 6.78 13.52
C VAL A 53 -2.90 6.79 14.96
N GLY A 54 -1.70 7.33 15.11
CA GLY A 54 -1.01 7.46 16.39
C GLY A 54 0.48 7.14 16.30
N ARG A 55 1.08 6.90 17.46
CA ARG A 55 2.49 6.59 17.64
C ARG A 55 2.66 5.08 17.79
N TRP A 56 3.63 4.54 17.08
CA TRP A 56 3.93 3.12 17.04
C TRP A 56 5.43 2.89 17.18
N ALA A 57 5.86 1.79 17.77
CA ALA A 57 7.29 1.49 17.88
C ALA A 57 7.56 -0.01 17.77
N ALA A 58 8.78 -0.39 17.40
CA ALA A 58 9.17 -1.80 17.33
C ALA A 58 9.19 -2.49 18.71
N ALA A 59 9.34 -1.71 19.79
CA ALA A 59 9.37 -2.19 21.17
C ALA A 59 8.89 -1.12 22.16
N LYS A 60 8.50 -1.54 23.38
CA LYS A 60 7.97 -0.62 24.41
C LYS A 60 8.98 0.42 24.89
N THR A 61 10.26 0.04 24.94
CA THR A 61 11.36 0.95 25.28
C THR A 61 11.56 2.04 24.22
N ALA A 62 11.26 1.75 22.94
CA ALA A 62 11.39 2.69 21.83
C ALA A 62 10.25 3.73 21.78
N CYS A 63 9.14 3.54 22.50
CA CYS A 63 8.03 4.50 22.55
C CYS A 63 8.43 5.92 23.01
N GLY A 64 9.61 6.09 23.64
CA GLY A 64 10.11 7.40 24.08
C GLY A 64 10.94 8.17 23.05
N HIS A 65 11.51 7.52 22.03
CA HIS A 65 12.53 8.15 21.18
C HIS A 65 12.58 7.65 19.73
N GLU A 66 12.08 6.44 19.43
CA GLU A 66 12.14 5.82 18.10
C GLU A 66 10.75 5.41 17.61
N VAL A 67 9.85 6.40 17.51
CA VAL A 67 8.47 6.16 17.12
C VAL A 67 8.22 6.40 15.64
N TRP A 68 7.37 5.56 15.07
CA TRP A 68 6.69 5.78 13.82
C TRP A 68 5.41 6.56 14.11
N ARG A 69 5.20 7.65 13.40
CA ARG A 69 4.01 8.48 13.52
C ARG A 69 3.15 8.27 12.28
N PHE A 70 1.96 7.76 12.50
CA PHE A 70 0.93 7.62 11.49
C PHE A 70 -0.13 8.69 11.72
N GLU A 71 -0.34 9.53 10.72
CA GLU A 71 -1.43 10.51 10.66
C GLU A 71 -2.44 10.05 9.60
N ASP A 72 -3.58 10.73 9.49
CA ASP A 72 -4.66 10.35 8.56
C ASP A 72 -4.16 10.16 7.11
N ARG A 73 -3.16 10.95 6.70
CA ARG A 73 -2.65 11.02 5.33
C ARG A 73 -1.13 10.89 5.22
N SER A 74 -0.43 10.53 6.30
CA SER A 74 1.04 10.49 6.29
C SER A 74 1.61 9.42 7.23
N LEU A 75 2.85 9.03 6.94
CA LEU A 75 3.70 8.23 7.80
C LEU A 75 5.06 8.92 7.91
N SER A 76 5.59 9.05 9.12
CA SER A 76 7.00 9.38 9.36
C SER A 76 7.63 8.37 10.31
N THR A 77 8.85 7.94 10.01
CA THR A 77 9.66 7.10 10.90
C THR A 77 10.65 7.96 11.68
N ALA A 78 11.25 7.39 12.73
CA ALA A 78 12.33 8.04 13.46
C ALA A 78 13.61 8.06 12.60
N GLY A 79 13.72 9.05 11.71
CA GLY A 79 14.94 9.33 10.97
C GLY A 79 14.68 9.71 9.51
N GLU A 80 14.32 8.73 8.68
CA GLU A 80 14.69 8.84 7.26
C GLU A 80 13.53 8.69 6.28
N VAL A 81 12.43 8.07 6.69
CA VAL A 81 11.34 7.75 5.77
C VAL A 81 10.10 8.59 6.08
N GLY A 82 9.69 9.39 5.10
CA GLY A 82 8.42 10.11 5.11
C GLY A 82 7.55 9.67 3.93
N CYS A 83 6.30 9.30 4.19
CA CYS A 83 5.34 8.92 3.15
C CYS A 83 4.08 9.78 3.22
N SER A 84 3.55 10.12 2.05
CA SER A 84 2.19 10.65 1.87
C SER A 84 1.27 9.55 1.38
N PHE A 85 0.06 9.48 1.95
CA PHE A 85 -0.95 8.49 1.56
C PHE A 85 -1.79 9.05 0.41
N LYS A 86 -1.76 8.38 -0.74
CA LYS A 86 -2.58 8.73 -1.91
C LYS A 86 -4.00 8.22 -1.71
N GLU A 87 -4.11 6.93 -1.39
CA GLU A 87 -5.37 6.21 -1.22
C GLU A 87 -5.26 5.30 0.01
N VAL A 88 -6.31 5.26 0.82
CA VAL A 88 -6.44 4.38 1.99
C VAL A 88 -7.69 3.56 1.80
N ARG A 89 -7.55 2.23 1.77
CA ARG A 89 -8.66 1.29 1.69
C ARG A 89 -8.70 0.40 2.92
N GLU A 90 -9.87 0.23 3.50
CA GLU A 90 -10.07 -0.80 4.51
C GLU A 90 -9.95 -2.19 3.86
N ALA A 91 -9.30 -3.10 4.60
CA ALA A 91 -9.09 -4.47 4.20
C ALA A 91 -9.35 -5.40 5.39
N LEU A 92 -9.37 -6.71 5.14
CA LEU A 92 -9.49 -7.68 6.23
C LEU A 92 -8.35 -7.44 7.24
N SER A 93 -8.74 -7.23 8.49
CA SER A 93 -7.86 -6.95 9.64
C SER A 93 -6.92 -5.75 9.50
N GLY A 94 -7.23 -4.76 8.64
CA GLY A 94 -6.50 -3.49 8.62
C GLY A 94 -6.71 -2.66 7.36
N TYR A 95 -5.62 -2.19 6.74
CA TYR A 95 -5.66 -1.23 5.64
C TYR A 95 -4.67 -1.59 4.53
N ASP A 96 -5.06 -1.33 3.29
CA ASP A 96 -4.16 -1.28 2.14
C ASP A 96 -4.04 0.18 1.70
N ILE A 97 -2.82 0.70 1.63
CA ILE A 97 -2.53 2.12 1.45
C ILE A 97 -1.56 2.31 0.30
N SER A 98 -1.97 3.01 -0.75
CA SER A 98 -1.04 3.44 -1.80
C SER A 98 -0.32 4.70 -1.34
N VAL A 99 1.00 4.72 -1.45
CA VAL A 99 1.88 5.74 -0.87
C VAL A 99 2.86 6.31 -1.89
N TYR A 100 3.29 7.54 -1.61
CA TYR A 100 4.51 8.14 -2.17
C TYR A 100 5.48 8.39 -1.02
N CYS A 101 6.64 7.75 -1.02
CA CYS A 101 7.62 7.86 0.04
C CYS A 101 8.90 8.54 -0.42
N GLN A 102 9.56 9.21 0.50
CA GLN A 102 10.89 9.78 0.37
C GLN A 102 11.79 9.18 1.45
N ALA A 103 12.95 8.68 1.04
CA ALA A 103 14.02 8.23 1.94
C ALA A 103 15.38 8.51 1.30
N GLU A 104 16.33 9.05 2.07
CA GLU A 104 17.70 9.31 1.60
C GLU A 104 17.79 10.09 0.26
N GLY A 105 16.82 10.99 0.01
CA GLY A 105 16.74 11.77 -1.24
C GLY A 105 16.19 11.02 -2.46
N GLN A 106 15.79 9.76 -2.30
CA GLN A 106 15.07 8.99 -3.31
C GLN A 106 13.57 9.03 -3.02
N ALA A 107 12.77 9.24 -4.08
CA ALA A 107 11.33 9.23 -3.98
C ALA A 107 10.74 8.12 -4.86
N ALA A 108 9.77 7.39 -4.33
CA ALA A 108 9.16 6.27 -5.03
C ALA A 108 7.73 6.02 -4.57
N ASP A 109 6.93 5.49 -5.49
CA ASP A 109 5.59 4.99 -5.23
C ASP A 109 5.64 3.55 -4.70
N GLY A 110 4.62 3.17 -3.94
CA GLY A 110 4.42 1.79 -3.51
C GLY A 110 3.10 1.58 -2.78
N ASP A 111 2.92 0.37 -2.26
CA ASP A 111 1.76 0.00 -1.47
C ASP A 111 2.18 -0.49 -0.09
N LEU A 112 1.60 0.10 0.96
CA LEU A 112 1.72 -0.35 2.34
C LEU A 112 0.52 -1.20 2.72
N ARG A 113 0.79 -2.26 3.45
CA ARG A 113 -0.23 -3.12 4.06
C ARG A 113 -0.09 -3.05 5.57
N LEU A 114 -1.15 -2.58 6.23
CA LEU A 114 -1.25 -2.53 7.68
C LEU A 114 -2.19 -3.63 8.15
N ARG A 115 -1.74 -4.49 9.07
CA ARG A 115 -2.57 -5.56 9.65
C ARG A 115 -2.47 -5.55 11.17
N PHE A 116 -3.62 -5.55 11.83
CA PHE A 116 -3.71 -5.52 13.29
C PHE A 116 -3.83 -6.93 13.86
N LYS A 117 -3.28 -7.12 15.06
CA LYS A 117 -3.50 -8.31 15.88
C LYS A 117 -4.57 -7.96 16.93
N ASP A 118 -5.64 -8.74 16.98
CA ASP A 118 -6.88 -8.39 17.70
C ASP A 118 -6.72 -8.19 19.22
N ALA A 119 -5.64 -8.71 19.83
CA ALA A 119 -5.48 -8.69 21.29
C ALA A 119 -4.34 -7.82 21.84
N ALA A 120 -3.42 -7.29 21.02
CA ALA A 120 -2.11 -6.83 21.50
C ALA A 120 -1.73 -5.39 21.16
N GLU A 121 -2.67 -4.55 20.71
CA GLU A 121 -2.35 -3.21 20.18
C GLU A 121 -1.18 -3.25 19.17
N GLY A 122 -1.09 -4.36 18.43
CA GLY A 122 0.01 -4.67 17.54
C GLY A 122 -0.37 -4.46 16.10
N MET A 123 0.53 -3.88 15.33
CA MET A 123 0.38 -3.65 13.89
C MET A 123 1.58 -4.21 13.14
N THR A 124 1.33 -5.04 12.15
CA THR A 124 2.34 -5.41 11.16
C THR A 124 2.24 -4.45 9.99
N VAL A 125 3.37 -3.84 9.62
CA VAL A 125 3.52 -2.99 8.44
C VAL A 125 4.31 -3.77 7.40
N GLU A 126 3.80 -3.86 6.18
CA GLU A 126 4.46 -4.54 5.06
C GLU A 126 4.44 -3.69 3.80
N GLY A 127 5.43 -3.88 2.92
CA GLY A 127 5.46 -3.26 1.59
C GLY A 127 6.20 -1.94 1.54
N GLY A 128 5.66 -0.97 0.78
CA GLY A 128 6.33 0.27 0.44
C GLY A 128 7.44 0.07 -0.61
N PRO A 129 8.04 1.16 -1.10
CA PRO A 129 9.02 1.10 -2.18
C PRO A 129 10.30 0.33 -1.84
N TYR A 130 10.58 0.05 -0.56
CA TYR A 130 11.75 -0.71 -0.13
C TYR A 130 11.41 -2.04 0.56
N ALA A 131 10.21 -2.60 0.30
CA ALA A 131 9.78 -3.93 0.75
C ALA A 131 9.94 -4.17 2.26
N TRP A 132 9.47 -3.23 3.07
CA TRP A 132 9.62 -3.24 4.52
C TRP A 132 8.76 -4.35 5.12
N ARG A 133 9.20 -4.87 6.26
CA ARG A 133 8.33 -5.59 7.19
C ARG A 133 8.71 -5.23 8.62
N ALA A 134 7.76 -4.70 9.37
CA ALA A 134 7.93 -4.35 10.76
C ALA A 134 6.74 -4.82 11.60
N ASN A 135 7.01 -5.27 12.82
CA ASN A 135 5.98 -5.46 13.83
C ASN A 135 6.09 -4.31 14.82
N LEU A 136 5.00 -3.57 14.97
CA LEU A 136 4.93 -2.40 15.83
C LEU A 136 3.92 -2.65 16.94
N ILE A 137 4.16 -2.00 18.07
CA ILE A 137 3.22 -1.87 19.18
C ILE A 137 2.75 -0.42 19.27
N TYR A 138 1.54 -0.23 19.77
CA TYR A 138 0.99 1.09 20.00
C TYR A 138 1.68 1.80 21.18
N CYS A 139 1.98 3.08 21.00
CA CYS A 139 2.63 3.93 21.99
C CYS A 139 1.74 5.10 22.44
N GLY A 140 0.46 5.11 22.06
CA GLY A 140 -0.47 6.22 22.29
C GLY A 140 -0.62 7.14 21.08
N ARG A 141 -1.41 8.21 21.24
CA ARG A 141 -1.49 9.29 20.25
C ARG A 141 -0.39 10.32 20.48
#